data_AF-A0A2Z2M960-F1
#
_entry.id   AF-A0A2Z2M960-F1
#
_cell.length_a   1.000
_cell.length_b   1.000
_cell.length_c   1.000
_cell.angle_alpha   90.00
_cell.angle_beta   90.00
_cell.angle_gamma   90.00
#
_symmetry.space_group_name_H-M   'P 1'
#
loop_
_entity.id
_entity.type
_entity.pdbx_description
1 polymer ?
#
loop_
_entity_poly.entity_id
_entity_poly.type
_entity_poly.pdbx_seq_one_letter_code
_entity_poly.pdbx_strand_id
1 'polypeptide(L)'
;MAKKTDNEKKEIKSLLEEAYNFGYFVGYKGHSEWVSWVGEKKNELYKRAEELGVYDIVKSAYNRGKEDGIRKRTEDINLGLVEKGRITEEERSKPRVEMPSAPEAVEETRKRMEVEFARFLETTKLILPPEFLDTLKHLELPKMLKLGEE
;
A
#
# COMPACT_ATOMS: atom_id res chain seq x y z
N MET A 1 -6.07 -19.32 -25.87
CA MET A 1 -6.38 -19.14 -24.44
C MET A 1 -5.27 -18.43 -23.64
N ALA A 2 -4.01 -18.39 -24.10
CA ALA A 2 -2.87 -17.79 -23.38
C ALA A 2 -2.95 -16.28 -23.02
N LYS A 3 -3.69 -15.46 -23.78
CA LYS A 3 -3.80 -14.01 -23.53
C LYS A 3 -4.60 -13.66 -22.26
N LYS A 4 -5.53 -14.52 -21.85
CA LYS A 4 -6.40 -14.27 -20.69
C LYS A 4 -5.61 -14.40 -19.38
N THR A 5 -4.77 -15.43 -19.32
CA THR A 5 -3.95 -15.77 -18.16
C THR A 5 -2.81 -14.78 -17.91
N ASP A 6 -2.25 -14.16 -18.95
CA ASP A 6 -1.23 -13.11 -18.80
C ASP A 6 -1.82 -11.81 -18.26
N ASN A 7 -3.06 -11.48 -18.67
CA ASN A 7 -3.76 -10.30 -18.20
C ASN A 7 -4.19 -10.42 -16.73
N GLU A 8 -4.76 -11.56 -16.33
CA GLU A 8 -5.08 -11.85 -14.93
C GLU A 8 -3.84 -11.77 -14.02
N LYS A 9 -2.68 -12.25 -14.47
CA LYS A 9 -1.44 -12.14 -13.69
C LYS A 9 -0.95 -10.71 -13.50
N LYS A 10 -1.02 -9.91 -14.57
CA LYS A 10 -0.67 -8.48 -14.48
C LYS A 10 -1.61 -7.77 -13.51
N GLU A 11 -2.88 -8.14 -13.52
CA GLU A 11 -3.88 -7.58 -12.62
C GLU A 11 -3.62 -7.98 -11.16
N ILE A 12 -3.36 -9.26 -10.88
CA ILE A 12 -2.99 -9.76 -9.54
C ILE A 12 -1.72 -9.07 -9.05
N LYS A 13 -0.71 -8.94 -9.91
CA LYS A 13 0.55 -8.25 -9.57
C LYS A 13 0.30 -6.78 -9.21
N SER A 14 -0.44 -6.06 -10.05
CA SER A 14 -0.82 -4.66 -9.81
C SER A 14 -1.58 -4.51 -8.50
N LEU A 15 -2.50 -5.44 -8.20
CA LEU A 15 -3.27 -5.44 -6.97
C LEU A 15 -2.40 -5.69 -5.73
N LEU A 16 -1.42 -6.59 -5.81
CA LEU A 16 -0.43 -6.82 -4.76
C LEU A 16 0.45 -5.59 -4.51
N GLU A 17 0.94 -4.96 -5.58
CA GLU A 17 1.72 -3.71 -5.49
C GLU A 17 0.88 -2.58 -4.88
N GLU A 18 -0.37 -2.40 -5.32
CA GLU A 18 -1.29 -1.41 -4.78
C GLU A 18 -1.55 -1.65 -3.28
N ALA A 19 -1.83 -2.89 -2.89
CA ALA A 19 -2.08 -3.25 -1.50
C ALA A 19 -0.87 -3.04 -0.60
N TYR A 20 0.32 -3.45 -1.04
CA TYR A 20 1.56 -3.23 -0.31
C TYR A 20 1.88 -1.75 -0.15
N ASN A 21 1.82 -0.97 -1.24
CA ASN A 21 2.08 0.47 -1.22
C ASN A 21 1.08 1.21 -0.32
N PHE A 22 -0.19 0.82 -0.39
CA PHE A 22 -1.23 1.40 0.44
C PHE A 22 -1.03 1.09 1.92
N GLY A 23 -0.70 -0.17 2.25
CA GLY A 23 -0.33 -0.57 3.59
C GLY A 23 0.82 0.26 4.12
N TYR A 24 1.90 0.37 3.34
CA TYR A 24 3.08 1.15 3.68
C TYR A 24 2.76 2.62 3.94
N PHE A 25 1.99 3.26 3.06
CA PHE A 25 1.58 4.64 3.25
C PHE A 25 0.83 4.84 4.58
N VAL A 26 -0.15 3.97 4.86
CA VAL A 26 -0.93 3.99 6.11
C VAL A 26 -0.02 3.82 7.33
N GLY A 27 0.90 2.86 7.28
CA GLY A 27 1.85 2.61 8.37
C GLY A 27 2.85 3.75 8.58
N TYR A 28 3.37 4.31 7.49
CA TYR A 28 4.39 5.36 7.50
C TYR A 28 3.82 6.68 8.01
N LYS A 29 2.62 7.06 7.57
CA LYS A 29 1.99 8.32 7.98
C LYS A 29 1.45 8.24 9.40
N GLY A 30 0.80 7.12 9.76
CA GLY A 30 0.44 6.81 11.15
C GLY A 30 -0.44 7.86 11.82
N HIS A 31 -1.57 8.22 11.19
CA HIS A 31 -2.61 9.10 11.74
C HIS A 31 -3.98 8.39 11.79
N SER A 32 -4.72 8.60 12.88
CA SER A 32 -6.08 8.11 13.14
C SER A 32 -7.17 8.91 12.43
N GLU A 33 -6.82 10.01 11.76
CA GLU A 33 -7.74 10.88 11.02
C GLU A 33 -8.30 10.24 9.74
N TRP A 34 -7.74 9.09 9.31
CA TRP A 34 -8.00 8.52 7.99
C TRP A 34 -8.85 7.25 8.03
N VAL A 35 -9.43 6.91 9.19
CA VAL A 35 -10.06 5.60 9.43
C VAL A 35 -11.17 5.29 8.41
N SER A 36 -11.97 6.30 8.00
CA SER A 36 -13.04 6.11 7.01
C SER A 36 -12.47 5.78 5.62
N TRP A 37 -11.67 6.69 5.05
CA TRP A 37 -11.09 6.51 3.72
C TRP A 37 -10.18 5.27 3.63
N VAL A 38 -9.40 5.01 4.68
CA VAL A 38 -8.56 3.81 4.75
C VAL A 38 -9.42 2.54 4.76
N GLY A 39 -10.53 2.55 5.49
CA GLY A 39 -11.50 1.48 5.50
C GLY A 39 -12.10 1.22 4.12
N GLU A 40 -12.56 2.28 3.45
CA GLU A 40 -13.16 2.22 2.11
C GLU A 40 -12.17 1.69 1.07
N LYS A 41 -10.98 2.29 0.98
CA LYS A 41 -9.94 1.89 0.01
C LYS A 41 -9.45 0.47 0.25
N LYS A 42 -9.31 0.07 1.51
CA LYS A 42 -8.98 -1.32 1.88
C LYS A 42 -10.08 -2.28 1.44
N ASN A 43 -11.35 -1.91 1.61
CA ASN A 43 -12.48 -2.73 1.18
C ASN A 43 -12.51 -2.91 -0.34
N GLU A 44 -12.21 -1.85 -1.11
CA GLU A 44 -12.08 -1.94 -2.58
C GLU A 44 -10.96 -2.89 -3.02
N LEU A 45 -9.80 -2.84 -2.36
CA LEU A 45 -8.69 -3.77 -2.62
C LEU A 45 -9.10 -5.21 -2.35
N TYR A 46 -9.80 -5.43 -1.25
CA TYR A 46 -10.22 -6.76 -0.82
C TYR A 46 -11.31 -7.35 -1.72
N LYS A 47 -12.29 -6.56 -2.13
CA LYS A 47 -13.30 -7.00 -3.10
C LYS A 47 -12.68 -7.44 -4.43
N ARG A 48 -11.77 -6.63 -4.98
CA ARG A 48 -11.02 -7.00 -6.20
C ARG A 48 -10.21 -8.29 -5.99
N ALA A 49 -9.66 -8.48 -4.78
CA ALA A 49 -8.92 -9.69 -4.45
C ALA A 49 -9.83 -10.92 -4.31
N GLU A 50 -11.05 -10.78 -3.81
CA GLU A 50 -12.05 -11.85 -3.74
C GLU A 50 -12.49 -12.30 -5.15
N GLU A 51 -12.72 -11.34 -6.06
CA GLU A 51 -13.08 -11.61 -7.46
C GLU A 51 -12.00 -12.41 -8.19
N LEU A 52 -10.73 -12.19 -7.83
CA LEU A 52 -9.57 -12.87 -8.40
C LEU A 52 -9.11 -14.10 -7.59
N GLY A 53 -9.76 -14.43 -6.47
CA GLY A 53 -9.39 -15.55 -5.61
C GLY A 53 -8.04 -15.41 -4.89
N VAL A 54 -7.54 -14.19 -4.72
CA VAL A 54 -6.22 -13.86 -4.14
C VAL A 54 -6.33 -13.03 -2.84
N TYR A 55 -7.47 -13.13 -2.15
CA TYR A 55 -7.75 -12.33 -0.94
C TYR A 55 -6.65 -12.42 0.12
N ASP A 56 -6.24 -13.63 0.52
CA ASP A 56 -5.30 -13.83 1.63
C ASP A 56 -3.92 -13.25 1.33
N ILE A 57 -3.46 -13.36 0.09
CA ILE A 57 -2.16 -12.83 -0.30
C ILE A 57 -2.18 -11.31 -0.40
N VAL A 58 -3.26 -10.72 -0.93
CA VAL A 58 -3.45 -9.26 -0.98
C VAL A 58 -3.55 -8.67 0.43
N LYS A 59 -4.28 -9.34 1.33
CA LYS A 59 -4.36 -8.98 2.74
C LYS A 59 -2.99 -9.04 3.43
N SER A 60 -2.21 -10.09 3.14
CA SER A 60 -0.85 -10.24 3.65
C SER A 60 0.08 -9.13 3.13
N ALA A 61 -0.01 -8.81 1.84
CA ALA A 61 0.76 -7.71 1.24
C ALA A 61 0.43 -6.36 1.89
N TYR A 62 -0.84 -6.06 2.15
CA TYR A 62 -1.25 -4.86 2.87
C TYR A 62 -0.68 -4.80 4.29
N ASN A 63 -0.81 -5.89 5.06
CA ASN A 63 -0.32 -5.93 6.43
C ASN A 63 1.20 -5.78 6.48
N ARG A 64 1.91 -6.47 5.57
CA ARG A 64 3.36 -6.38 5.48
C ARG A 64 3.82 -4.96 5.12
N GLY A 65 3.17 -4.35 4.12
CA GLY A 65 3.41 -2.96 3.77
C GLY A 65 3.24 -2.06 4.99
N LYS A 66 2.16 -2.23 5.75
CA LYS A 66 1.88 -1.45 6.96
C LYS A 66 2.96 -1.59 8.02
N GLU A 67 3.46 -2.79 8.28
CA GLU A 67 4.56 -3.02 9.21
C GLU A 67 5.85 -2.34 8.74
N ASP A 68 6.20 -2.48 7.46
CA ASP A 68 7.38 -1.86 6.88
C ASP A 68 7.29 -0.32 6.90
N GLY A 69 6.10 0.23 6.66
CA GLY A 69 5.85 1.66 6.79
C GLY A 69 6.03 2.17 8.23
N ILE A 70 5.50 1.44 9.23
CA ILE A 70 5.68 1.78 10.66
C ILE A 70 7.16 1.72 11.03
N ARG A 71 7.86 0.67 10.58
CA ARG A 71 9.29 0.49 10.84
C ARG A 71 10.08 1.64 10.22
N LYS A 72 9.84 1.98 8.95
CA LYS A 72 10.53 3.10 8.29
C LYS A 72 10.26 4.43 8.98
N ARG A 73 9.01 4.70 9.38
CA ARG A 73 8.67 5.91 10.15
C ARG A 73 9.46 5.98 11.44
N THR A 74 9.59 4.85 12.14
CA THR A 74 10.35 4.76 13.39
C THR A 74 11.84 4.99 13.15
N GLU A 75 12.41 4.40 12.09
CA GLU A 75 13.78 4.63 11.65
C GLU A 75 14.02 6.10 11.32
N ASP A 76 13.13 6.73 10.54
CA ASP A 76 13.25 8.14 10.15
C ASP A 76 13.11 9.08 11.36
N ILE A 77 12.22 8.78 12.30
CA ILE A 77 12.11 9.51 13.57
C ILE A 77 13.39 9.37 14.39
N ASN A 78 13.93 8.16 14.51
CA ASN A 78 15.16 7.90 15.26
C ASN A 78 16.36 8.60 14.61
N LEU A 79 16.48 8.55 13.28
CA LEU A 79 17.51 9.26 12.53
C LEU A 79 17.36 10.76 12.69
N GLY A 80 16.14 11.29 12.56
CA GLY A 80 15.83 12.70 12.79
C GLY A 80 16.11 13.16 14.22
N LEU A 81 15.96 12.29 15.22
CA LEU A 81 16.36 12.54 16.61
C LEU A 81 17.88 12.56 16.77
N VAL A 82 18.61 11.67 16.09
CA VAL A 82 20.09 11.67 16.07
C VAL A 82 20.62 12.93 15.37
N GLU A 83 19.95 13.38 14.30
CA GLU A 83 20.33 14.57 13.53
C GLU A 83 19.94 15.87 14.25
N LYS A 84 18.73 15.95 14.85
CA LYS A 84 18.33 17.05 15.76
C LYS A 84 19.09 17.06 17.09
N GLY A 85 19.69 15.94 17.50
CA GLY A 85 20.67 15.92 18.58
C GLY A 85 21.92 16.75 18.27
N ARG A 86 22.17 17.08 16.99
CA ARG A 86 23.25 17.97 16.51
C ARG A 86 22.76 19.36 16.10
N ILE A 87 21.46 19.57 15.88
CA ILE A 87 20.88 20.84 15.42
C ILE A 87 19.57 21.11 16.17
N THR A 88 19.57 22.19 16.94
CA THR A 88 18.54 22.62 17.90
C THR A 88 17.10 22.59 17.37
N GLU A 89 16.20 22.40 18.34
CA GLU A 89 14.73 22.40 18.24
C GLU A 89 14.15 23.43 17.28
N GLU A 90 13.56 22.97 16.18
CA GLU A 90 12.35 23.62 15.67
C GLU A 90 11.45 22.60 14.96
N GLU A 91 10.15 22.86 15.04
CA GLU A 91 9.04 22.07 14.49
C GLU A 91 8.63 20.83 15.29
N ARG A 92 7.97 21.08 16.42
CA ARG A 92 6.89 20.25 16.93
C ARG A 92 5.62 21.09 17.05
N SER A 93 4.80 21.04 16.01
CA SER A 93 3.41 21.48 16.10
C SER A 93 2.60 20.56 15.19
N LYS A 94 2.11 19.45 15.75
CA LYS A 94 0.99 18.72 15.16
C LYS A 94 -0.28 19.42 15.63
N PRO A 95 -1.06 20.10 14.77
CA PRO A 95 -2.39 20.51 15.17
C PRO A 95 -3.23 19.26 15.33
N ARG A 96 -3.81 19.06 16.51
CA ARG A 96 -4.89 18.10 16.74
C ARG A 96 -6.13 18.71 16.11
N VAL A 97 -6.53 18.23 14.93
CA VAL A 97 -7.74 18.70 14.25
C VAL A 97 -8.86 17.70 14.51
N GLU A 98 -9.99 18.22 14.97
CA GLU A 98 -11.21 17.45 15.27
C GLU A 98 -11.80 16.84 14.00
N MET A 99 -12.46 15.68 14.13
CA MET A 99 -13.16 15.04 13.02
C MET A 99 -14.19 16.01 12.41
N PRO A 100 -14.06 16.37 11.13
CA PRO A 100 -15.07 17.18 10.47
C PRO A 100 -16.40 16.41 10.43
N SER A 101 -17.43 16.97 11.04
CA SER A 101 -18.77 16.34 11.16
C SER A 101 -19.71 16.73 10.00
N ALA A 102 -19.30 17.65 9.14
CA ALA A 102 -20.07 18.13 7.99
C ALA A 102 -19.70 17.34 6.71
N PRO A 103 -20.67 16.95 5.86
CA PRO A 103 -20.42 16.10 4.69
C PRO A 103 -19.44 16.72 3.69
N GLU A 104 -19.49 18.04 3.48
CA GLU A 104 -18.57 18.75 2.57
C GLU A 104 -17.11 18.70 3.06
N ALA A 105 -16.90 18.80 4.38
CA ALA A 105 -15.57 18.76 4.98
C ALA A 105 -14.98 17.34 5.00
N VAL A 106 -15.82 16.30 5.09
CA VAL A 106 -15.39 14.89 4.94
C VAL A 106 -14.90 14.63 3.52
N GLU A 107 -15.62 15.14 2.52
CA GLU A 107 -15.26 14.92 1.11
C GLU A 107 -14.00 15.70 0.69
N GLU A 108 -13.80 16.90 1.23
CA GLU A 108 -12.55 17.62 1.00
C GLU A 108 -11.35 16.92 1.68
N THR A 109 -11.54 16.39 2.88
CA THR A 109 -10.51 15.58 3.56
C THR A 109 -10.15 14.36 2.73
N ARG A 110 -11.15 13.68 2.13
CA ARG A 110 -10.94 12.57 1.20
C ARG A 110 -10.09 12.96 0.00
N LYS A 111 -10.44 14.03 -0.71
CA LYS A 111 -9.69 14.47 -1.90
C LYS A 111 -8.23 14.78 -1.56
N ARG A 112 -7.98 15.41 -0.41
CA ARG A 112 -6.60 15.67 0.06
C ARG A 112 -5.83 14.37 0.29
N MET A 113 -6.46 13.36 0.89
CA MET A 113 -5.83 12.05 1.11
C MET A 113 -5.51 11.33 -0.20
N GLU A 114 -6.42 11.35 -1.17
CA GLU A 114 -6.18 10.74 -2.50
C GLU A 114 -5.02 11.40 -3.22
N VAL A 115 -4.92 12.74 -3.18
CA VAL A 115 -3.80 13.49 -3.75
C VAL A 115 -2.49 13.18 -3.03
N GLU A 116 -2.52 13.09 -1.70
CA GLU A 116 -1.32 12.75 -0.91
C GLU A 116 -0.81 11.34 -1.22
N PHE A 117 -1.72 10.37 -1.33
CA PHE A 117 -1.37 9.00 -1.71
C PHE A 117 -0.85 8.92 -3.14
N ALA A 118 -1.46 9.63 -4.09
CA ALA A 118 -0.96 9.70 -5.46
C ALA A 118 0.47 10.27 -5.51
N ARG A 119 0.72 11.37 -4.82
CA ARG A 119 2.08 11.94 -4.69
C ARG A 119 3.06 10.97 -4.05
N PHE A 120 2.61 10.21 -3.05
CA PHE A 120 3.44 9.18 -2.42
C PHE A 120 3.85 8.09 -3.42
N LEU A 121 2.92 7.60 -4.26
CA LEU A 121 3.23 6.61 -5.30
C LEU A 121 4.20 7.13 -6.35
N GLU A 122 4.12 8.42 -6.70
CA GLU A 122 5.05 9.05 -7.65
C GLU A 122 6.47 9.20 -7.07
N THR A 123 6.56 9.60 -5.81
CA THR A 123 7.83 9.94 -5.15
C THR A 123 8.52 8.73 -4.52
N THR A 124 7.76 7.71 -4.12
CA THR A 124 8.26 6.56 -3.38
C THR A 124 8.15 5.29 -4.21
N LYS A 125 9.29 4.85 -4.76
CA LYS A 125 9.38 3.57 -5.47
C LYS A 125 9.67 2.46 -4.47
N LEU A 126 8.61 1.86 -3.94
CA LEU A 126 8.73 0.67 -3.11
C LEU A 126 8.87 -0.57 -4.01
N ILE A 127 9.72 -1.50 -3.57
CA ILE A 127 9.87 -2.81 -4.20
C ILE A 127 8.99 -3.78 -3.42
N LEU A 128 8.18 -4.57 -4.14
CA LEU A 128 7.36 -5.62 -3.52
C LEU A 128 8.28 -6.68 -2.88
N PRO A 129 8.02 -7.10 -1.63
CA PRO A 129 8.81 -8.13 -0.97
C PRO A 129 8.86 -9.45 -1.78
N PRO A 130 9.99 -10.19 -1.72
CA PRO A 130 10.21 -11.38 -2.55
C PRO A 130 9.16 -12.48 -2.33
N GLU A 131 8.66 -12.60 -1.11
CA GLU A 131 7.58 -13.53 -0.72
C GLU A 131 6.29 -13.36 -1.55
N PHE A 132 6.00 -12.15 -2.04
CA PHE A 132 4.85 -11.90 -2.93
C PHE A 132 5.22 -11.97 -4.43
N LEU A 133 6.51 -11.95 -4.77
CA LEU A 133 6.98 -12.13 -6.14
C LEU A 133 7.01 -13.61 -6.52
N ASP A 134 7.30 -14.51 -5.57
CA ASP A 134 7.37 -15.94 -5.81
C ASP A 134 5.98 -16.57 -6.05
N THR A 135 4.93 -16.05 -5.41
CA THR A 135 3.55 -16.50 -5.65
C THR A 135 3.09 -16.22 -7.08
N LEU A 136 3.55 -15.12 -7.69
CA LEU A 136 3.31 -14.83 -9.11
C LEU A 136 4.04 -15.83 -10.03
N LYS A 137 5.19 -16.35 -9.63
CA LYS A 137 5.93 -17.38 -10.39
C LYS A 137 5.21 -18.72 -10.36
N HIS A 138 4.57 -19.08 -9.25
CA HIS A 138 3.80 -20.33 -9.15
C HIS A 138 2.47 -20.31 -9.95
N LEU A 139 1.99 -19.13 -10.33
CA LEU A 139 0.92 -18.99 -11.31
C LEU A 139 1.42 -19.24 -12.75
N GLU A 140 2.73 -19.37 -12.98
CA GLU A 140 3.28 -19.78 -14.28
C GLU A 140 3.11 -21.28 -14.49
N LEU A 141 2.47 -21.64 -15.62
CA LEU A 141 2.50 -23.01 -16.11
C LEU A 141 3.97 -23.43 -16.24
N PRO A 142 4.39 -24.52 -15.57
CA PRO A 142 5.74 -25.06 -15.66
C PRO A 142 6.18 -25.11 -17.13
N LYS A 143 7.40 -24.66 -17.43
CA LYS A 143 7.94 -24.65 -18.81
C LYS A 143 7.81 -26.03 -19.51
N MET A 144 7.78 -27.11 -18.72
CA MET A 144 7.61 -28.48 -19.17
C MET A 144 6.23 -28.81 -19.75
N LEU A 145 5.18 -28.04 -19.41
CA LEU A 145 3.83 -28.21 -19.96
C LEU A 145 3.60 -27.44 -21.27
N LYS A 146 4.55 -26.57 -21.69
CA LYS A 146 4.47 -25.83 -22.96
C LYS A 146 5.02 -26.62 -24.16
N LEU A 147 5.45 -27.87 -23.96
CA LEU A 147 6.22 -28.67 -24.91
C LEU A 147 5.35 -29.60 -25.78
N GLY A 148 4.19 -29.11 -26.23
CA GLY A 148 3.24 -29.89 -27.04
C GLY A 148 2.41 -29.10 -28.05
N GLU A 149 2.70 -27.82 -28.27
CA GLU A 149 2.12 -27.02 -29.36
C GLU A 149 3.26 -26.64 -30.32
N GLU A 150 3.67 -27.59 -31.17
CA GLU A 150 4.40 -27.34 -32.42
C GLU A 150 3.41 -27.31 -33.58
#